data_AF-A0A3C0XKP9-F1
#
_entry.id   AF-A0A3C0XKP9-F1
#
_cell.length_a   1.000
_cell.length_b   1.000
_cell.length_c   1.000
_cell.angle_alpha   90.00
_cell.angle_beta   90.00
_cell.angle_gamma   90.00
#
_symmetry.space_group_name_H-M   'P 1'
#
loop_
_entity.id
_entity.type
_entity.pdbx_description
1 polymer ?
#
loop_
_entity_poly.entity_id
_entity_poly.type
_entity_poly.pdbx_seq_one_letter_code
_entity_poly.pdbx_strand_id
1 'polypeptide(L)'
;MIGGGLREHFARKATAAGATVSNAPDPETARRLLGPGGGDHVTDGLFAVAETGSVAVSWPREERGRALLADRLFLLVPEDQVVASLDEALARIEALVREGRPYVTLMTGPSRTADIERALTVGVHGPRELHVVFVG
;
A
#
# COMPACT_ATOMS: atom_id res chain seq x y z
N MET A 1 2.93 -21.55 11.93
CA MET A 1 3.77 -21.08 10.81
C MET A 1 2.95 -20.97 9.52
N ILE A 2 1.99 -20.04 9.44
CA ILE A 2 1.13 -19.85 8.24
C ILE A 2 1.35 -18.47 7.58
N GLY A 3 2.08 -17.55 8.23
CA GLY A 3 2.30 -16.18 7.73
C GLY A 3 3.20 -16.04 6.50
N GLY A 4 4.09 -17.00 6.23
CA GLY A 4 5.05 -16.91 5.12
C GLY A 4 4.40 -16.99 3.73
N GLY A 5 3.39 -17.84 3.55
CA GLY A 5 2.76 -18.07 2.25
C GLY A 5 1.92 -16.89 1.76
N LEU A 6 1.25 -16.18 2.67
CA LEU A 6 0.42 -15.02 2.32
C LEU A 6 1.28 -13.82 1.91
N ARG A 7 2.37 -13.54 2.63
CA ARG A 7 3.32 -12.47 2.26
C ARG A 7 3.98 -12.73 0.93
N GLU A 8 4.35 -13.98 0.65
CA GLU A 8 4.92 -14.35 -0.65
C GLU A 8 3.89 -14.21 -1.78
N HIS A 9 2.65 -14.66 -1.55
CA HIS A 9 1.56 -14.50 -2.53
C HIS A 9 1.27 -13.02 -2.82
N PHE A 10 1.18 -12.21 -1.76
CA PHE A 10 1.07 -10.76 -1.85
C PHE A 10 2.22 -10.17 -2.67
N ALA A 11 3.47 -10.51 -2.35
CA ALA A 11 4.64 -9.94 -3.02
C ALA A 11 4.61 -10.22 -4.53
N ARG A 12 4.27 -11.45 -4.94
CA ARG A 12 4.12 -11.78 -6.36
C ARG A 12 3.05 -10.92 -7.05
N LYS A 13 1.89 -10.73 -6.41
CA LYS A 13 0.80 -9.92 -6.96
C LYS A 13 1.14 -8.43 -7.01
N ALA A 14 1.69 -7.89 -5.93
CA ALA A 14 2.08 -6.49 -5.82
C ALA A 14 3.18 -6.14 -6.84
N THR A 15 4.18 -6.99 -7.01
CA THR A 15 5.24 -6.80 -8.02
C THR A 15 4.70 -6.93 -9.45
N ALA A 16 3.78 -7.85 -9.72
CA ALA A 16 3.09 -7.91 -11.01
C ALA A 16 2.26 -6.63 -11.29
N ALA A 17 1.75 -5.99 -10.25
CA ALA A 17 1.07 -4.70 -10.33
C ALA A 17 2.03 -3.50 -10.43
N GLY A 18 3.35 -3.72 -10.36
CA GLY A 18 4.38 -2.68 -10.48
C GLY A 18 4.80 -2.03 -9.15
N ALA A 19 4.39 -2.59 -8.00
CA ALA A 19 4.90 -2.16 -6.70
C ALA A 19 6.23 -2.84 -6.34
N THR A 20 7.06 -2.15 -5.59
CA THR A 20 8.24 -2.73 -4.93
C THR A 20 7.84 -3.25 -3.56
N VAL A 21 8.26 -4.46 -3.20
CA VAL A 21 8.01 -5.03 -1.87
C VAL A 21 9.35 -5.27 -1.17
N SER A 22 9.47 -4.81 0.07
CA SER A 22 10.67 -4.93 0.88
C SER A 22 10.32 -5.15 2.35
N ASN A 23 11.33 -5.32 3.19
CA ASN A 23 11.18 -5.49 4.63
C ASN A 23 12.07 -4.50 5.38
N ALA A 24 11.63 -4.07 6.55
CA ALA A 24 12.42 -3.32 7.51
C ALA A 24 12.18 -3.91 8.91
N PRO A 25 13.18 -3.85 9.82
CA PRO A 25 13.06 -4.46 11.14
C PRO A 25 11.95 -3.83 11.99
N ASP A 26 11.70 -2.53 11.81
CA ASP A 26 10.70 -1.81 12.56
C ASP A 26 10.27 -0.53 11.81
N PRO A 27 9.11 0.07 12.16
CA PRO A 27 8.63 1.29 11.52
C PRO A 27 9.56 2.50 11.67
N GLU A 28 10.27 2.63 12.79
CA GLU A 28 11.16 3.77 13.05
C GLU A 28 12.38 3.73 12.13
N THR A 29 13.01 2.55 12.01
CA THR A 29 14.08 2.29 11.06
C THR A 29 13.63 2.53 9.63
N ALA A 30 12.44 2.06 9.25
CA ALA A 30 11.89 2.30 7.92
C ALA A 30 11.73 3.80 7.63
N ARG A 31 11.12 4.57 8.55
CA ARG A 31 10.94 6.02 8.39
C ARG A 31 12.26 6.78 8.30
N ARG A 32 13.25 6.39 9.10
CA ARG A 32 14.59 7.00 9.06
C ARG A 32 15.30 6.79 7.73
N LEU A 33 15.09 5.65 7.09
CA LEU A 33 15.75 5.29 5.83
C LEU A 33 14.99 5.78 4.59
N LEU A 34 13.67 5.90 4.68
CA LEU A 34 12.79 6.10 3.52
C LEU A 34 12.25 7.55 3.39
N GLY A 35 12.53 8.47 4.33
CA GLY A 35 12.10 9.88 4.21
C GLY A 35 13.17 10.90 4.61
N PRO A 36 13.11 12.18 4.14
CA PRO A 36 12.25 12.79 3.12
C PRO A 36 13.08 13.41 1.96
N GLY A 37 13.23 12.69 0.85
CA GLY A 37 13.60 13.33 -0.42
C GLY A 37 12.44 14.21 -0.91
N GLY A 38 12.72 15.29 -1.64
CA GLY A 38 11.71 16.23 -2.12
C GLY A 38 10.74 15.59 -3.12
N GLY A 39 9.71 14.92 -2.61
CA GLY A 39 8.69 14.19 -3.38
C GLY A 39 8.18 12.91 -2.71
N ASP A 40 8.89 12.37 -1.72
CA ASP A 40 8.53 11.09 -1.09
C ASP A 40 7.50 11.26 0.03
N HIS A 41 6.70 10.21 0.23
CA HIS A 41 5.79 10.12 1.37
C HIS A 41 5.86 8.73 2.00
N VAL A 42 6.11 8.68 3.31
CA VAL A 42 6.07 7.44 4.10
C VAL A 42 4.87 7.52 5.03
N THR A 43 4.01 6.50 5.00
CA THR A 43 2.81 6.42 5.83
C THR A 43 2.45 4.97 6.13
N ASP A 44 1.52 4.76 7.05
CA ASP A 44 1.10 3.43 7.48
C ASP A 44 0.01 2.85 6.58
N GLY A 45 0.15 1.56 6.32
CA GLY A 45 -0.90 0.68 5.83
C GLY A 45 -1.51 -0.13 6.98
N LEU A 46 -2.79 -0.44 6.86
CA LEU A 46 -3.54 -1.18 7.87
C LEU A 46 -3.31 -2.68 7.77
N PHE A 47 -3.45 -3.21 6.56
CA PHE A 47 -3.21 -4.61 6.24
C PHE A 47 -3.04 -4.79 4.73
N ALA A 48 -2.39 -5.88 4.34
CA ALA A 48 -2.21 -6.29 2.96
C ALA A 48 -3.23 -7.37 2.56
N VAL A 49 -3.67 -7.36 1.30
CA VAL A 49 -4.58 -8.34 0.70
C VAL A 49 -3.81 -9.18 -0.31
N ALA A 50 -3.54 -10.43 0.05
CA ALA A 50 -2.66 -11.29 -0.74
C ALA A 50 -3.20 -11.56 -2.15
N GLU A 51 -4.51 -11.86 -2.27
CA GLU A 51 -5.19 -12.16 -3.54
C GLU A 51 -4.94 -11.11 -4.63
N THR A 52 -4.97 -9.82 -4.25
CA THR A 52 -4.92 -8.69 -5.17
C THR A 52 -3.58 -7.95 -5.18
N GLY A 53 -2.71 -8.19 -4.20
CA GLY A 53 -1.50 -7.39 -4.02
C GLY A 53 -1.81 -5.96 -3.58
N SER A 54 -2.92 -5.75 -2.87
CA SER A 54 -3.38 -4.43 -2.43
C SER A 54 -3.04 -4.16 -0.96
N VAL A 55 -2.82 -2.89 -0.60
CA VAL A 55 -2.73 -2.46 0.80
C VAL A 55 -3.95 -1.61 1.15
N ALA A 56 -4.61 -1.94 2.25
CA ALA A 56 -5.66 -1.12 2.82
C ALA A 56 -5.04 0.05 3.59
N VAL A 57 -5.44 1.27 3.27
CA VAL A 57 -4.98 2.50 3.92
C VAL A 57 -6.19 3.32 4.36
N SER A 58 -6.05 4.03 5.48
CA SER A 58 -7.08 4.97 5.96
C SER A 58 -6.40 6.16 6.60
N TRP A 59 -6.32 7.23 5.83
CA TRP A 59 -5.62 8.45 6.21
C TRP A 59 -6.58 9.59 6.58
N PRO A 60 -6.13 10.49 7.48
CA PRO A 60 -6.73 11.81 7.65
C PRO A 60 -6.86 12.53 6.30
N ARG A 61 -7.83 13.45 6.21
CA ARG A 61 -8.16 14.13 4.94
C ARG A 61 -6.95 14.86 4.36
N GLU A 62 -6.16 15.49 5.22
CA GLU A 62 -4.96 16.26 4.92
C GLU A 62 -3.79 15.41 4.37
N GLU A 63 -3.75 14.13 4.69
CA GLU A 63 -2.69 13.22 4.24
C GLU A 63 -3.01 12.56 2.89
N ARG A 64 -4.30 12.38 2.56
CA ARG A 64 -4.72 11.73 1.30
C ARG A 64 -4.11 12.37 0.06
N GLY A 65 -4.17 13.70 -0.01
CA GLY A 65 -3.59 14.44 -1.13
C GLY A 65 -2.09 14.26 -1.21
N ARG A 66 -1.39 14.26 -0.07
CA ARG A 66 0.07 14.08 -0.01
C ARG A 66 0.49 12.68 -0.48
N ALA A 67 -0.23 11.64 -0.04
CA ALA A 67 0.06 10.27 -0.42
C ALA A 67 -0.19 10.02 -1.92
N LEU A 68 -1.25 10.61 -2.49
CA LEU A 68 -1.58 10.44 -3.91
C LEU A 68 -0.69 11.28 -4.85
N LEU A 69 -0.09 12.36 -4.34
CA LEU A 69 0.79 13.23 -5.13
C LEU A 69 2.28 12.96 -4.89
N ALA A 70 2.63 11.97 -4.07
CA ALA A 70 4.01 11.59 -3.82
C ALA A 70 4.64 10.99 -5.09
N ASP A 71 5.89 11.33 -5.38
CA ASP A 71 6.64 10.62 -6.42
C ASP A 71 6.82 9.16 -6.02
N ARG A 72 7.26 8.93 -4.77
CA ARG A 72 7.36 7.59 -4.18
C ARG A 72 6.52 7.53 -2.91
N LEU A 73 5.57 6.62 -2.89
CA LEU A 73 4.75 6.34 -1.72
C LEU A 73 5.24 5.05 -1.05
N PHE A 74 5.65 5.15 0.20
CA PHE A 74 6.04 4.01 1.05
C PHE A 74 4.92 3.70 2.03
N LEU A 75 4.33 2.52 1.90
CA LEU A 75 3.32 1.99 2.82
C LEU A 75 3.98 0.99 3.77
N LEU A 76 4.05 1.35 5.05
CA LEU A 76 4.54 0.44 6.08
C LEU A 76 3.40 -0.46 6.55
N VAL A 77 3.56 -1.77 6.45
CA VAL A 77 2.51 -2.75 6.81
C VAL A 77 3.09 -3.71 7.84
N PRO A 78 2.46 -3.92 9.00
CA PRO A 78 2.93 -4.93 9.95
C PRO A 78 2.94 -6.32 9.29
N GLU A 79 3.99 -7.10 9.52
CA GLU A 79 4.18 -8.37 8.80
C GLU A 79 3.11 -9.44 9.09
N ASP A 80 2.43 -9.32 10.22
CA ASP A 80 1.32 -10.19 10.64
C ASP A 80 -0.04 -9.70 10.12
N GLN A 81 -0.10 -8.52 9.50
CA GLN A 81 -1.33 -7.93 8.96
C GLN A 81 -1.50 -8.22 7.47
N VAL A 82 -1.66 -9.51 7.14
CA VAL A 82 -1.97 -9.96 5.78
C VAL A 82 -3.21 -10.85 5.78
N VAL A 83 -4.21 -10.51 4.97
CA VAL A 83 -5.41 -11.32 4.71
C VAL A 83 -5.29 -12.07 3.40
N ALA A 84 -5.98 -13.21 3.29
CA ALA A 84 -5.92 -14.03 2.09
C ALA A 84 -6.67 -13.42 0.92
N SER A 85 -7.89 -12.90 1.16
CA SER A 85 -8.85 -12.53 0.12
C SER A 85 -9.49 -11.16 0.30
N LEU A 86 -10.17 -10.68 -0.73
CA LEU A 86 -11.02 -9.48 -0.65
C LEU A 86 -12.20 -9.66 0.31
N ASP A 87 -12.75 -10.86 0.46
CA ASP A 87 -13.86 -11.11 1.40
C ASP A 87 -13.40 -10.89 2.85
N GLU A 88 -12.22 -11.40 3.21
CA GLU A 88 -11.60 -11.14 4.52
C GLU A 88 -11.26 -9.65 4.69
N ALA A 89 -10.79 -9.00 3.63
CA ALA A 89 -10.51 -7.57 3.63
C ALA A 89 -11.78 -6.75 3.89
N LEU A 90 -12.89 -7.08 3.23
CA LEU A 90 -14.18 -6.39 3.40
C LEU A 90 -14.72 -6.55 4.82
N ALA A 91 -14.60 -7.73 5.42
CA ALA A 91 -14.98 -7.93 6.83
C ALA A 91 -14.18 -7.04 7.78
N ARG A 92 -12.87 -6.89 7.55
CA ARG A 92 -12.03 -5.96 8.32
C ARG A 92 -12.39 -4.49 8.07
N ILE A 93 -12.66 -4.12 6.82
CA ILE A 93 -13.09 -2.76 6.46
C ILE A 93 -14.42 -2.42 7.14
N GLU A 94 -15.37 -3.36 7.17
CA GLU A 94 -16.65 -3.17 7.84
C GLU A 94 -16.47 -2.88 9.34
N ALA A 95 -15.56 -3.58 10.01
CA ALA A 95 -15.20 -3.29 11.39
C ALA A 95 -14.58 -1.88 11.55
N LEU A 96 -13.63 -1.51 10.70
CA LEU A 96 -13.02 -0.16 10.70
C LEU A 96 -14.06 0.95 10.49
N VAL A 97 -15.03 0.74 9.61
CA VAL A 97 -16.12 1.69 9.37
C VAL A 97 -16.98 1.86 10.63
N ARG A 98 -17.33 0.75 11.32
CA ARG A 98 -18.07 0.80 12.59
C ARG A 98 -17.29 1.52 13.70
N GLU A 99 -15.97 1.45 13.66
CA GLU A 99 -15.06 2.16 14.58
C GLU A 99 -14.85 3.64 14.22
N GLY A 100 -15.55 4.17 13.20
CA GLY A 100 -15.47 5.58 12.82
C GLY A 100 -14.36 5.90 11.82
N ARG A 101 -13.84 4.90 11.10
CA ARG A 101 -12.90 5.07 9.97
C ARG A 101 -13.62 4.79 8.63
N PRO A 102 -14.54 5.66 8.20
CA PRO A 102 -15.43 5.36 7.05
C PRO A 102 -14.72 5.39 5.70
N TYR A 103 -13.47 5.85 5.64
CA TYR A 103 -12.72 5.98 4.39
C TYR A 103 -11.52 5.05 4.40
N VAL A 104 -11.64 3.96 3.63
CA VAL A 104 -10.56 3.02 3.39
C VAL A 104 -10.31 2.96 1.89
N THR A 105 -9.05 3.03 1.48
CA THR A 105 -8.61 2.86 0.09
C THR A 105 -7.81 1.59 -0.02
N LEU A 106 -8.07 0.79 -1.05
CA LEU A 106 -7.22 -0.33 -1.43
C LEU A 106 -6.26 0.17 -2.52
N MET A 107 -4.97 0.24 -2.20
CA MET A 107 -3.93 0.67 -3.14
C MET A 107 -3.26 -0.53 -3.80
N THR A 108 -3.32 -0.61 -5.12
CA THR A 108 -2.79 -1.72 -5.93
C THR A 108 -1.81 -1.19 -6.97
N GLY A 109 -0.50 -1.27 -6.69
CA GLY A 109 0.53 -0.76 -7.59
C GLY A 109 0.54 0.77 -7.76
N PRO A 110 1.51 1.31 -8.52
CA PRO A 110 1.55 2.73 -8.89
C PRO A 110 0.41 3.10 -9.85
N SER A 111 0.12 4.40 -9.95
CA SER A 111 -0.89 4.90 -10.88
C SER A 111 -0.42 4.72 -12.32
N ARG A 112 -1.09 3.82 -13.06
CA ARG A 112 -0.87 3.61 -14.49
C ARG A 112 -2.15 3.96 -15.24
N THR A 113 -2.14 5.10 -15.92
CA THR A 113 -3.22 5.47 -16.84
C THR A 113 -2.73 5.22 -18.25
N ALA A 114 -3.42 4.36 -18.98
CA ALA A 114 -3.23 4.28 -20.43
C ALA A 114 -4.13 5.34 -21.08
N ASP A 115 -3.55 6.22 -21.91
CA ASP A 115 -4.36 7.07 -22.79
C ASP A 115 -5.09 6.18 -23.82
N ILE A 116 -6.18 6.67 -24.43
CA ILE A 116 -6.94 5.98 -25.48
C ILE A 116 -6.01 5.54 -26.64
N GLU A 117 -4.92 6.25 -26.84
CA GLU A 117 -3.87 5.96 -27.82
C GLU A 117 -2.83 4.91 -27.36
N ARG A 118 -3.03 4.27 -26.20
CA ARG A 118 -2.14 3.26 -25.58
C ARG A 118 -0.75 3.78 -25.19
N ALA A 119 -0.57 5.09 -25.10
CA ALA A 119 0.57 5.67 -24.41
C ALA A 119 0.38 5.47 -22.90
N LEU A 120 1.31 4.75 -22.26
CA LEU A 120 1.31 4.59 -20.81
C LEU A 120 1.86 5.87 -20.17
N THR A 121 1.00 6.60 -19.47
CA THR A 121 1.42 7.71 -18.63
C THR A 121 1.33 7.26 -17.16
N VAL A 122 2.47 7.23 -16.48
CA VAL A 122 2.57 6.82 -15.07
C VAL A 122 2.52 8.05 -14.18
N GLY A 123 1.72 7.99 -13.11
CA GLY A 123 1.68 9.02 -12.07
C GLY A 123 0.78 10.23 -12.33
N VAL A 124 -0.30 10.08 -13.11
CA VAL A 124 -1.25 11.18 -13.39
C VAL A 124 -2.25 11.40 -12.24
N HIS A 125 -2.68 10.32 -11.58
CA HIS A 125 -3.72 10.35 -10.55
C HIS A 125 -3.35 9.59 -9.25
N GLY A 126 -2.05 9.32 -9.05
CA GLY A 126 -1.51 8.61 -7.89
C GLY A 126 0.02 8.58 -7.96
N PRO A 127 0.69 7.90 -7.03
CA PRO A 127 2.15 7.94 -6.96
C PRO A 127 2.80 7.29 -8.19
N ARG A 128 3.99 7.79 -8.57
CA ARG A 128 4.79 7.23 -9.67
C ARG A 128 5.35 5.87 -9.30
N GLU A 129 5.77 5.72 -8.05
CA GLU A 129 6.23 4.45 -7.48
C GLU A 129 5.46 4.14 -6.20
N LEU A 130 5.03 2.89 -6.07
CA LEU A 130 4.47 2.36 -4.83
C LEU A 130 5.45 1.36 -4.23
N HIS A 131 5.83 1.60 -2.98
CA HIS A 131 6.69 0.72 -2.18
C HIS A 131 5.89 0.21 -1.00
N VAL A 132 5.82 -1.11 -0.84
CA VAL A 132 5.22 -1.76 0.33
C VAL A 132 6.36 -2.34 1.17
N VAL A 133 6.41 -1.92 2.43
CA VAL A 133 7.48 -2.28 3.35
C VAL A 133 6.86 -3.04 4.51
N PHE A 134 7.10 -4.34 4.60
CA PHE A 134 6.69 -5.09 5.78
C PHE A 134 7.60 -4.77 6.96
N VAL A 135 7.00 -4.53 8.12
CA VAL A 135 7.69 -4.17 9.37
C VAL A 135 7.32 -5.13 10.49
N GLY A 136 8.31 -5.52 11.31
CA GLY A 136 8.13 -6.45 12.43
C GLY A 136 9.40 -7.23 12.75
#